data_AF-A0A561PNC1-F1
#
_entry.id   AF-A0A561PNC1-F1
#
_cell.length_a   1.000
_cell.length_b   1.000
_cell.length_c   1.000
_cell.angle_alpha   90.00
_cell.angle_beta   90.00
_cell.angle_gamma   90.00
#
_symmetry.space_group_name_H-M   'P 1'
#
loop_
_entity.id
_entity.type
_entity.pdbx_description
1 polymer ?
#
loop_
_entity_poly.entity_id
_entity_poly.type
_entity_poly.pdbx_seq_one_letter_code
_entity_poly.pdbx_strand_id
1 'polypeptide(L)' 'MFYIKKFVTYWAIYNCANGASRLLTTREQEAVAREFPELACRQVVMVYFATVNSIKLMP' A
#
# COMPACT_ATOMS: atom_id res chain seq x y z
N MET A 1 -10.81 -7.01 -2.56
CA MET A 1 -10.38 -5.75 -1.90
C MET A 1 -8.92 -5.88 -1.54
N PHE A 2 -8.11 -4.86 -1.82
CA PHE A 2 -6.69 -4.84 -1.44
C PHE A 2 -6.44 -3.74 -0.43
N TYR A 3 -5.63 -3.99 0.60
CA TYR A 3 -5.21 -2.94 1.53
C TYR A 3 -3.69 -2.92 1.68
N ILE A 4 -3.16 -1.74 2.00
CA ILE A 4 -1.75 -1.54 2.26
C ILE A 4 -1.55 -1.54 3.77
N LYS A 5 -0.65 -2.40 4.23
CA LYS A 5 -0.26 -2.49 5.63
C LYS A 5 1.20 -2.09 5.78
N LYS A 6 1.45 -1.16 6.71
CA LYS A 6 2.80 -0.71 7.07
C LYS A 6 3.22 -1.44 8.34
N PHE A 7 4.27 -2.25 8.21
CA PHE A 7 4.94 -2.86 9.34
C PHE A 7 6.11 -1.99 9.78
N VAL A 8 6.69 -2.31 10.94
CA VAL A 8 7.86 -1.60 11.48
C VAL A 8 9.01 -1.54 10.46
N THR A 9 9.16 -2.59 9.64
CA THR A 9 10.31 -2.77 8.74
C THR A 9 9.97 -2.80 7.25
N TYR A 10 8.70 -2.93 6.86
CA TYR A 10 8.33 -3.04 5.45
C TYR A 10 6.87 -2.68 5.19
N TRP A 11 6.50 -2.58 3.92
CA TRP A 11 5.15 -2.33 3.44
C TRP A 11 4.68 -3.51 2.60
N ALA A 12 3.43 -3.92 2.79
CA ALA A 12 2.84 -5.00 1.99
C ALA A 12 1.41 -4.67 1.54
N ILE A 13 1.06 -5.17 0.36
CA ILE A 13 -0.31 -5.17 -0.15
C ILE A 13 -0.92 -6.55 0.11
N TYR A 14 -2.10 -6.57 0.70
CA TYR A 14 -2.86 -7.77 1.04
C TYR A 14 -4.11 -7.89 0.18
N ASN A 15 -4.41 -9.09 -0.30
CA ASN A 15 -5.67 -9.41 -0.95
C ASN A 15 -6.63 -10.06 0.04
N CYS A 16 -7.72 -9.37 0.40
CA CYS A 16 -8.71 -9.90 1.34
C CYS A 16 -9.44 -11.15 0.81
N ALA A 17 -9.47 -11.38 -0.50
CA ALA A 17 -10.25 -12.47 -1.07
C ALA A 17 -9.60 -13.84 -0.87
N ASN A 18 -8.27 -13.89 -0.79
CA ASN A 18 -7.52 -15.14 -0.71
C ASN A 18 -6.37 -15.12 0.32
N GLY A 19 -6.23 -14.03 1.09
CA GLY A 19 -5.17 -13.87 2.10
C GLY A 19 -3.76 -13.70 1.53
N ALA A 20 -3.60 -13.63 0.20
CA ALA A 20 -2.28 -13.45 -0.41
C ALA A 20 -1.72 -12.06 -0.10
N SER A 21 -0.39 -11.98 0.04
CA SER A 21 0.30 -10.70 0.27
C SER A 21 1.62 -10.63 -0.48
N ARG A 22 2.02 -9.42 -0.86
CA ARG A 22 3.40 -9.16 -1.29
C ARG A 22 3.93 -7.83 -0.77
N LEU A 23 5.25 -7.72 -0.72
CA LEU A 23 5.94 -6.47 -0.43
C LEU A 23 5.68 -5.44 -1.54
N LEU A 24 5.55 -4.17 -1.15
CA LEU A 24 5.56 -3.06 -2.10
C LEU A 24 6.98 -2.88 -2.64
N THR A 25 7.07 -2.70 -3.96
CA THR A 25 8.31 -2.24 -4.60
C THR A 25 8.61 -0.79 -4.22
N THR A 26 9.85 -0.33 -4.39
CA THR A 26 10.25 1.05 -4.10
C THR A 26 9.34 2.07 -4.80
N ARG A 27 9.03 1.84 -6.08
CA ARG A 27 8.19 2.74 -6.90
C ARG A 27 6.75 2.84 -6.36
N GLU A 28 6.23 1.75 -5.81
CA GLU A 28 4.90 1.72 -5.20
C GLU A 28 4.90 2.41 -3.84
N GLN A 29 5.97 2.25 -3.05
CA GLN A 29 6.11 2.99 -1.80
C GLN A 29 6.13 4.50 -2.05
N GLU A 30 6.82 4.97 -3.09
CA GLU A 30 6.82 6.38 -3.51
C GLU A 30 5.45 6.86 -3.98
N ALA A 31 4.72 6.05 -4.75
CA ALA A 31 3.36 6.38 -5.17
C ALA A 31 2.42 6.52 -3.97
N VAL A 32 2.45 5.54 -3.06
CA VAL A 32 1.63 5.50 -1.85
C VAL A 32 1.97 6.65 -0.90
N ALA A 33 3.25 7.00 -0.75
CA ALA A 33 3.68 8.12 0.08
C ALA A 33 3.21 9.48 -0.47
N ARG A 34 3.09 9.63 -1.79
CA ARG A 34 2.53 10.84 -2.42
C ARG A 34 1.02 10.92 -2.29
N GLU A 35 0.34 9.78 -2.45
CA GLU A 35 -1.12 9.73 -2.43
C GLU A 35 -1.69 9.77 -1.01
N PHE A 36 -0.97 9.21 -0.03
CA PHE A 36 -1.38 9.10 1.38
C PHE A 36 -0.25 9.53 2.31
N PRO A 37 0.06 10.84 2.40
CA PRO A 37 1.15 11.35 3.21
C PRO A 37 1.01 11.02 4.70
N GLU A 38 -0.21 10.80 5.21
CA GLU A 38 -0.46 10.33 6.58
C GLU A 38 0.21 8.98 6.89
N LEU A 39 0.45 8.13 5.88
CA LEU A 39 1.18 6.88 6.05
C LEU A 39 2.68 7.10 6.32
N ALA A 40 3.23 8.30 6.08
CA ALA A 40 4.58 8.66 6.50
C ALA A 40 4.67 8.80 8.03
N CYS A 41 3.54 9.05 8.71
CA CYS A 41 3.49 9.09 10.16
C CYS A 41 3.92 7.73 10.74
N ARG A 42 4.87 7.74 11.68
CA ARG A 42 5.36 6.51 12.33
C ARG A 42 4.28 5.80 13.15
N GLN A 43 3.25 6.52 13.57
CA GLN A 43 2.14 5.97 14.37
C GLN A 43 1.07 5.30 13.51
N VAL A 44 0.98 5.66 12.23
CA VAL A 44 0.02 5.06 11.30
C VAL A 44 0.60 3.75 10.76
N VAL A 45 0.04 2.63 11.22
CA VAL A 45 0.48 1.27 10.86
C VAL A 45 -0.38 0.61 9.77
N MET A 46 -1.54 1.18 9.44
CA MET A 46 -2.46 0.56 8.48
C MET A 46 -3.39 1.59 7.85
N VAL A 47 -3.61 1.49 6.53
CA VAL A 47 -4.69 2.21 5.84
C VAL A 47 -5.45 1.23 4.95
N TYR A 48 -6.77 1.30 5.02
CA TYR A 48 -7.67 0.46 4.22
C TYR A 48 -8.11 1.20 2.97
N PHE A 49 -7.99 0.54 1.82
CA PHE A 49 -8.48 1.07 0.55
C PHE A 49 -9.51 0.10 -0.03
N ALA A 50 -10.71 0.60 -0.32
CA ALA A 50 -11.77 -0.22 -0.92
C ALA A 50 -11.54 -0.46 -2.42
N THR A 51 -10.82 0.44 -3.08
CA THR A 51 -10.61 0.47 -4.53
C THR A 51 -9.21 0.95 -4.85
N VAL A 52 -8.29 0.00 -5.10
CA VAL A 52 -7.06 0.30 -5.83
C VAL A 52 -7.48 0.41 -7.29
N ASN A 53 -7.79 1.62 -7.76
CA ASN A 53 -7.90 1.86 -9.20
C ASN A 53 -6.50 1.66 -9.77
N SER A 54 -6.35 0.71 -10.69
CA SER A 54 -5.07 0.35 -11.29
C SER A 54 -4.29 1.62 -11.69
N ILE A 55 -3.11 1.82 -11.12
CA ILE A 55 -2.18 2.85 -11.59
C ILE A 55 -1.72 2.39 -12.98
N LYS A 56 -2.37 2.89 -14.04
CA LYS A 56 -1.86 2.75 -15.41
C LYS A 56 -0.61 3.60 -15.50
N LEU A 57 0.55 2.98 -15.33
CA LEU A 57 1.81 3.53 -15.81
C LEU A 57 1.70 3.57 -17.34
N MET A 58 1.44 4.75 -17.89
CA MET A 58 1.62 4.98 -19.32
C MET A 58 3.11 4.78 -19.67
N PRO A 59 3.41 4.23 -20.85
CA PRO A 59 4.76 3.88 -21.28
C PRO A 59 5.71 5.08 -21.31
#